data_AF-A0A959C265-F1
#
_entry.id   AF-A0A959C265-F1
#
_cell.length_a   1.000
_cell.length_b   1.000
_cell.length_c   1.000
_cell.angle_alpha   90.00
_cell.angle_beta   90.00
_cell.angle_gamma   90.00
#
_symmetry.space_group_name_H-M   'P 1'
#
loop_
_entity.id
_entity.type
_entity.pdbx_description
1 polymer ?
#
loop_
_entity_poly.entity_id
_entity_poly.type
_entity_poly.pdbx_seq_one_letter_code
_entity_poly.pdbx_strand_id
1 'polypeptide(L)'
;GSYGAWLLEPYSDKPDSYGQNTTPIDTLKQWAQIAYDNGLQFCVHAIGDRGNREVLNIFEEQFSKDPSKKSLRWRVEHAQHLHPDDIPRFAGLGV
;
A
#
# COMPACT_ATOMS: atom_id res chain seq x y z
N GLY A 1 5.64 -15.68 13.49
CA GLY A 1 4.39 -14.89 13.54
C GLY A 1 3.26 -15.69 12.93
N SER A 2 2.13 -15.07 12.56
CA SER A 2 0.99 -15.76 11.91
C SER A 2 1.18 -16.01 10.40
N TYR A 3 2.28 -15.54 9.81
CA TYR A 3 2.55 -15.61 8.37
C TYR A 3 1.51 -14.89 7.50
N GLY A 4 0.83 -13.87 8.05
CA GLY A 4 -0.23 -13.15 7.33
C GLY A 4 0.25 -12.00 6.46
N ALA A 5 1.40 -11.39 6.75
CA ALA A 5 1.91 -10.25 5.99
C ALA A 5 2.27 -10.68 4.56
N TRP A 6 1.84 -9.92 3.57
CA TRP A 6 2.04 -10.25 2.16
C TRP A 6 3.41 -9.76 1.68
N LEU A 7 4.29 -10.70 1.37
CA LEU A 7 5.69 -10.47 1.04
C LEU A 7 6.00 -10.62 -0.46
N LEU A 8 7.08 -9.99 -0.92
CA LEU A 8 7.60 -10.17 -2.28
C LEU A 8 8.27 -11.53 -2.44
N GLU A 9 9.07 -11.91 -1.45
CA GLU A 9 9.78 -13.18 -1.33
C GLU A 9 9.10 -14.08 -0.29
N PRO A 10 9.29 -15.42 -0.35
CA PRO A 10 8.68 -16.29 0.64
C PRO A 10 9.28 -16.06 2.03
N TYR A 11 8.56 -16.43 3.08
CA TYR A 11 9.06 -16.38 4.44
C TYR A 11 10.30 -17.27 4.59
N SER A 12 11.35 -16.76 5.23
CA SER A 12 12.65 -17.46 5.38
C SER A 12 12.54 -18.80 6.12
N ASP A 13 11.58 -18.90 7.05
CA ASP A 13 11.27 -20.09 7.85
C ASP A 13 10.01 -20.83 7.38
N LYS A 14 9.37 -20.36 6.30
CA LYS A 14 8.21 -20.98 5.65
C LYS A 14 8.24 -20.75 4.13
N PRO A 15 9.10 -21.47 3.40
CA PRO A 15 9.48 -21.16 2.02
C PRO A 15 8.35 -21.37 0.98
N ASP A 16 7.25 -22.01 1.37
CA ASP A 16 6.07 -22.23 0.55
C ASP A 16 5.00 -21.13 0.71
N SER A 17 5.27 -20.11 1.53
CA SER A 17 4.32 -19.03 1.83
C SER A 17 4.91 -17.66 1.57
N TYR A 18 4.11 -16.80 0.94
CA TYR A 18 4.36 -15.36 0.78
C TYR A 18 3.42 -14.55 1.68
N GLY A 19 2.68 -15.22 2.57
CA GLY A 19 1.53 -14.65 3.27
C GLY A 19 0.33 -14.46 2.36
N GLN A 20 -0.52 -13.48 2.67
CA GLN A 20 -1.80 -13.34 1.97
C GLN A 20 -2.28 -11.89 1.86
N ASN A 21 -2.93 -11.59 0.75
CA ASN A 21 -3.74 -10.39 0.63
C ASN A 21 -5.15 -10.66 1.18
N THR A 22 -5.67 -9.77 2.03
CA THR A 22 -7.02 -9.88 2.60
C THR A 22 -8.09 -9.17 1.78
N THR A 23 -7.71 -8.22 0.92
CA THR A 23 -8.63 -7.38 0.15
C THR A 23 -8.18 -7.34 -1.31
N PRO A 24 -8.99 -7.81 -2.27
CA PRO A 24 -8.62 -7.77 -3.68
C PRO A 24 -8.17 -6.38 -4.12
N ILE A 25 -7.10 -6.32 -4.93
CA ILE A 25 -6.51 -5.05 -5.36
C ILE A 25 -7.51 -4.19 -6.15
N ASP A 26 -8.35 -4.80 -6.98
CA ASP A 26 -9.39 -4.09 -7.72
C ASP A 26 -10.41 -3.42 -6.80
N THR A 27 -10.78 -4.09 -5.70
CA THR A 27 -11.65 -3.50 -4.67
C THR A 27 -10.97 -2.31 -3.99
N LEU A 28 -9.68 -2.44 -3.66
CA LEU A 28 -8.92 -1.37 -3.03
C LEU A 28 -8.77 -0.15 -3.97
N LYS A 29 -8.59 -0.38 -5.28
CA LYS A 29 -8.58 0.67 -6.31
C LYS A 29 -9.92 1.39 -6.44
N GLN A 30 -11.03 0.65 -6.41
CA GLN A 30 -12.37 1.24 -6.42
C GLN A 30 -12.60 2.14 -5.20
N TRP A 31 -12.22 1.68 -4.01
CA TRP A 31 -12.35 2.48 -2.80
C TRP A 31 -11.41 3.70 -2.79
N ALA A 32 -10.19 3.56 -3.31
CA ALA A 32 -9.28 4.68 -3.49
C ALA A 32 -9.88 5.74 -4.42
N GLN A 33 -10.50 5.34 -5.53
CA GLN A 33 -11.19 6.26 -6.43
C GLN A 33 -12.34 7.00 -5.72
N ILE A 34 -13.17 6.28 -4.98
CA ILE A 34 -14.27 6.89 -4.18
C ILE A 34 -13.70 7.90 -3.18
N ALA A 35 -12.65 7.54 -2.44
CA ALA A 35 -12.03 8.44 -1.47
C ALA A 35 -11.44 9.68 -2.16
N TYR A 36 -10.79 9.50 -3.31
CA TYR A 36 -10.17 10.57 -4.08
C TYR A 36 -11.20 11.58 -4.61
N ASP A 37 -12.33 11.09 -5.14
CA ASP A 37 -13.39 11.91 -5.71
C ASP A 37 -14.14 12.70 -4.64
N ASN A 38 -14.24 12.14 -3.42
CA ASN A 38 -14.95 12.75 -2.31
C ASN A 38 -14.04 13.51 -1.33
N GLY A 39 -12.74 13.64 -1.63
CA GLY A 39 -11.79 14.35 -0.78
C GLY A 39 -11.59 13.71 0.61
N LEU A 40 -11.74 12.39 0.69
CA LEU A 40 -11.60 11.62 1.94
C LEU A 40 -10.17 11.15 2.15
N GLN A 41 -9.81 10.96 3.42
CA GLN A 41 -8.61 10.20 3.77
C GLN A 41 -8.81 8.73 3.43
N PHE A 42 -7.76 8.10 2.91
CA PHE A 42 -7.71 6.68 2.64
C PHE A 42 -6.56 6.06 3.41
N CYS A 43 -6.88 5.07 4.25
CA CYS A 43 -5.95 4.49 5.22
C CYS A 43 -5.93 2.99 4.98
N VAL A 44 -4.77 2.44 4.63
CA VAL A 44 -4.64 1.03 4.29
C VAL A 44 -3.66 0.36 5.23
N HIS A 45 -4.10 -0.71 5.88
CA HIS A 45 -3.22 -1.56 6.68
C HIS A 45 -2.32 -2.39 5.76
N ALA A 46 -0.99 -2.21 5.86
CA ALA A 46 -0.03 -3.04 5.15
C ALA A 46 1.24 -3.25 5.98
N ILE A 47 1.58 -4.52 6.20
CA ILE A 47 2.77 -4.92 6.97
C ILE A 47 3.90 -5.40 6.07
N GLY A 48 3.60 -6.29 5.12
CA GLY A 48 4.60 -6.91 4.24
C GLY A 48 5.03 -6.00 3.09
N ASP A 49 6.23 -6.20 2.56
CA ASP A 49 6.82 -5.35 1.52
C ASP A 49 6.00 -5.36 0.21
N ARG A 50 5.44 -6.51 -0.19
CA ARG A 50 4.51 -6.56 -1.31
C ARG A 50 3.21 -5.82 -1.03
N GLY A 51 2.65 -5.97 0.18
CA GLY A 51 1.48 -5.21 0.60
C GLY A 51 1.71 -3.70 0.52
N ASN A 52 2.84 -3.21 1.05
CA ASN A 52 3.21 -1.80 0.97
C ASN A 52 3.38 -1.34 -0.48
N ARG A 53 4.08 -2.11 -1.32
CA ARG A 53 4.29 -1.80 -2.75
C ARG A 53 2.98 -1.63 -3.51
N GLU A 54 2.02 -2.54 -3.32
CA GLU A 54 0.71 -2.45 -3.98
C GLU A 54 -0.07 -1.19 -3.54
N VAL A 55 -0.02 -0.84 -2.25
CA VAL A 55 -0.67 0.39 -1.77
C VAL A 55 -0.02 1.64 -2.36
N LEU A 56 1.31 1.69 -2.40
CA LEU A 56 2.04 2.81 -3.03
C LEU A 56 1.71 2.93 -4.53
N ASN A 57 1.60 1.81 -5.25
CA ASN A 57 1.18 1.82 -6.66
C ASN A 57 -0.19 2.48 -6.84
N ILE A 58 -1.16 2.14 -5.97
CA ILE A 58 -2.50 2.73 -6.01
C ILE A 58 -2.44 4.23 -5.71
N PHE A 59 -1.66 4.64 -4.71
CA PHE A 59 -1.55 6.05 -4.34
C PHE A 59 -0.88 6.87 -5.44
N GLU A 60 0.18 6.35 -6.05
CA GLU A 60 0.86 6.94 -7.20
C GLU A 60 -0.07 7.08 -8.40
N GLU A 61 -0.82 6.03 -8.74
CA GLU A 61 -1.83 6.05 -9.79
C GLU A 61 -2.86 7.17 -9.55
N GLN A 62 -3.37 7.29 -8.32
CA GLN A 62 -4.39 8.29 -8.00
C GLN A 62 -3.85 9.72 -7.95
N PHE A 63 -2.71 9.95 -7.28
CA PHE A 63 -2.13 11.30 -7.15
C PHE A 63 -1.48 11.80 -8.44
N SER A 64 -1.18 10.92 -9.41
CA SER A 64 -0.75 11.35 -10.74
C SER A 64 -1.83 12.11 -11.52
N LYS A 65 -3.11 11.93 -11.18
CA LYS A 65 -4.25 12.59 -11.84
C LYS A 65 -4.36 14.08 -11.49
N ASP A 66 -4.02 14.44 -10.26
CA ASP A 66 -3.96 15.83 -9.78
C ASP A 66 -2.99 15.93 -8.59
N PRO A 67 -1.79 16.50 -8.79
CA PRO A 67 -0.81 16.66 -7.72
C PRO A 67 -1.30 17.49 -6.51
N SER A 68 -2.32 18.35 -6.68
CA SER A 68 -2.87 19.16 -5.57
C SER A 68 -3.57 18.30 -4.52
N LYS A 69 -4.05 17.11 -4.90
CA LYS A 69 -4.72 16.15 -4.02
C LYS A 69 -3.78 15.33 -3.13
N LYS A 70 -2.45 15.51 -3.22
CA LYS A 70 -1.52 14.96 -2.20
C LYS A 70 -1.82 15.49 -0.78
N SER A 71 -2.54 16.61 -0.67
CA SER A 71 -3.07 17.15 0.59
C SER A 71 -4.13 16.28 1.28
N LEU A 72 -4.63 15.22 0.63
CA LEU A 72 -5.61 14.29 1.23
C LEU A 72 -5.04 13.43 2.36
N ARG A 73 -3.71 13.42 2.56
CA ARG A 73 -3.04 12.71 3.68
C ARG A 73 -3.43 11.22 3.75
N TRP A 74 -3.42 10.56 2.60
CA TRP A 74 -3.57 9.10 2.56
C TRP A 74 -2.36 8.45 3.23
N ARG A 75 -2.58 7.32 3.91
CA ARG A 75 -1.55 6.72 4.77
C ARG A 75 -1.57 5.20 4.70
N VAL A 76 -0.39 4.63 4.93
CA VAL A 76 -0.20 3.21 5.17
C VAL A 76 -0.06 2.98 6.66
N GLU A 77 -0.94 2.16 7.24
CA GLU A 77 -0.85 1.78 8.65
C GLU A 77 0.15 0.62 8.80
N HIS A 78 0.99 0.69 9.85
CA HIS A 78 2.15 -0.17 10.16
C HIS A 78 3.41 0.06 9.33
N ALA A 79 3.37 -0.14 8.01
CA ALA A 79 4.54 0.02 7.14
C ALA A 79 5.82 -0.69 7.67
N GLN A 80 5.65 -1.89 8.24
CA GLN A 80 6.69 -2.52 9.06
C GLN A 80 7.84 -3.15 8.24
N HIS A 81 7.51 -3.85 7.15
CA HIS A 81 8.49 -4.44 6.25
C HIS A 81 8.40 -3.73 4.91
N LEU A 82 9.46 -3.00 4.57
CA LEU A 82 9.57 -2.21 3.35
C LEU A 82 10.74 -2.73 2.51
N HIS A 83 10.51 -2.86 1.21
CA HIS A 83 11.61 -3.07 0.28
C HIS A 83 12.41 -1.75 0.14
N PRO A 84 13.76 -1.78 0.07
CA PRO A 84 14.57 -0.55 -0.02
C PRO A 84 14.14 0.40 -1.15
N ASP A 85 13.79 -0.15 -2.31
CA ASP A 85 13.33 0.63 -3.47
C ASP A 85 12.00 1.38 -3.22
N ASP A 86 11.19 0.92 -2.27
CA ASP A 86 9.90 1.52 -1.97
C ASP A 86 10.00 2.64 -0.92
N ILE A 87 11.06 2.67 -0.10
CA ILE A 87 11.29 3.71 0.91
C ILE A 87 11.25 5.13 0.32
N PRO A 88 11.97 5.48 -0.77
CA PRO A 88 11.92 6.84 -1.32
C PRO A 88 10.54 7.20 -1.91
N ARG A 89 9.71 6.21 -2.26
CA ARG A 89 8.38 6.44 -2.83
C ARG A 89 7.41 7.01 -1.78
N PHE A 90 7.50 6.60 -0.51
CA PHE A 90 6.70 7.18 0.58
C PHE A 90 6.88 8.70 0.64
N ALA A 91 8.13 9.18 0.64
CA ALA A 91 8.44 10.59 0.65
C ALA A 91 7.94 11.32 -0.61
N GLY A 92 8.11 10.71 -1.79
CA GLY A 92 7.63 11.29 -3.06
C GLY A 92 6.10 11.44 -3.14
N LEU A 93 5.37 10.57 -2.44
CA LEU A 93 3.90 10.57 -2.39
C LEU A 93 3.34 11.38 -1.20
N GLY A 94 4.15 11.69 -0.19
CA GLY A 94 3.70 12.41 1.01
C GLY A 94 2.91 11.52 1.99
N VAL A 95 3.30 10.25 2.09
CA VAL A 95 2.66 9.17 2.87
C VAL A 95 3.44 8.91 4.15
#